data_AF-A0A9Q9ART8-F1
#
_entry.id   AF-A0A9Q9ART8-F1
#
_cell.length_a   1.000
_cell.length_b   1.000
_cell.length_c   1.000
_cell.angle_alpha   90.00
_cell.angle_beta   90.00
_cell.angle_gamma   90.00
#
_symmetry.space_group_name_H-M   'P 1'
#
loop_
_entity.id
_entity.type
_entity.pdbx_description
1 polymer ?
#
loop_
_entity_poly.entity_id
_entity_poly.type
_entity_poly.pdbx_seq_one_letter_code
_entity_poly.pdbx_strand_id
1 'polypeptide(L)'
;MAEQWEQIFKGFGEKTYTIAQLIQNANEGDDLSEPLKEIKETHDQIVKEAKELPSDIPDVYDEGAQLDLKNAAGDVVIASNKLLASANEKIDIWKSEKSLGKIINKVILTNNDVLDKPYPASNPYAPEIQGQAKKCQTEAVKVKKLIESTDEE
;
A
#
# COMPACT_ATOMS: atom_id res chain seq x y z
N MET A 1 -20.05 -10.13 5.89
CA MET A 1 -18.80 -10.52 5.19
C MET A 1 -18.20 -9.35 4.42
N ALA A 2 -18.98 -8.63 3.60
CA ALA A 2 -18.51 -7.41 2.94
C ALA A 2 -18.01 -6.35 3.93
N GLU A 3 -18.82 -6.01 4.95
CA GLU A 3 -18.44 -5.05 5.99
C GLU A 3 -17.10 -5.37 6.67
N GLN A 4 -16.78 -6.66 6.91
CA GLN A 4 -15.51 -7.06 7.51
C GLN A 4 -14.33 -6.74 6.59
N TRP A 5 -14.47 -7.05 5.30
CA TRP A 5 -13.44 -6.74 4.29
C TRP A 5 -13.32 -5.23 4.04
N GLU A 6 -14.41 -4.48 4.10
CA GLU A 6 -14.39 -3.02 4.03
C GLU A 6 -13.60 -2.43 5.20
N GLN A 7 -13.83 -2.90 6.44
CA GLN A 7 -13.05 -2.44 7.60
C GLN A 7 -11.56 -2.80 7.46
N ILE A 8 -11.25 -3.99 6.93
CA ILE A 8 -9.88 -4.39 6.62
C ILE A 8 -9.27 -3.40 5.61
N PHE A 9 -9.92 -3.19 4.46
CA PHE A 9 -9.41 -2.28 3.43
C PHE A 9 -9.23 -0.86 3.94
N LYS A 10 -10.19 -0.34 4.72
CA LYS A 10 -10.06 0.96 5.36
C LYS A 10 -8.83 1.02 6.27
N GLY A 11 -8.64 0.02 7.13
CA GLY A 11 -7.50 -0.06 8.04
C GLY A 11 -6.14 -0.15 7.32
N PHE A 12 -6.07 -0.83 6.18
CA PHE A 12 -4.85 -0.87 5.34
C PHE A 12 -4.63 0.45 4.59
N GLY A 13 -5.70 1.05 4.06
CA GLY A 13 -5.66 2.34 3.40
C GLY A 13 -5.18 3.45 4.33
N GLU A 14 -5.70 3.52 5.56
CA GLU A 14 -5.30 4.48 6.59
C GLU A 14 -3.81 4.35 6.94
N LYS A 15 -3.32 3.14 7.24
CA LYS A 15 -1.90 2.92 7.56
C LYS A 15 -0.98 3.25 6.39
N THR A 16 -1.38 2.89 5.17
CA THR A 16 -0.63 3.23 3.95
C THR A 16 -0.57 4.75 3.77
N TYR A 17 -1.68 5.45 4.05
CA TYR A 17 -1.74 6.91 4.00
C TYR A 17 -0.88 7.57 5.07
N THR A 18 -0.82 7.02 6.29
CA THR A 18 0.09 7.48 7.35
C THR A 18 1.54 7.45 6.88
N ILE A 19 1.99 6.35 6.25
CA ILE A 19 3.34 6.27 5.68
C ILE A 19 3.54 7.32 4.59
N ALA A 20 2.56 7.51 3.70
CA ALA A 20 2.62 8.52 2.66
C ALA A 20 2.80 9.94 3.23
N GLN A 21 2.05 10.28 4.29
CA GLN A 21 2.14 11.59 4.96
C GLN A 21 3.49 11.80 5.62
N LEU A 22 4.04 10.79 6.32
CA LEU A 22 5.36 10.89 6.94
C LEU A 22 6.45 11.17 5.91
N ILE A 23 6.36 10.52 4.75
CA ILE A 23 7.29 10.76 3.63
C ILE A 23 7.10 12.18 3.07
N GLN A 24 5.85 12.58 2.81
CA GLN A 24 5.53 13.89 2.22
C GLN A 24 5.98 15.06 3.10
N ASN A 25 5.88 14.91 4.41
CA ASN A 25 6.15 15.98 5.35
C ASN A 25 7.65 16.21 5.61
N ALA A 26 8.51 15.26 5.22
CA ALA A 26 9.96 15.41 5.34
C ALA A 26 10.49 16.52 4.43
N ASN A 27 11.42 17.32 4.94
CA ASN A 27 12.10 18.40 4.22
C ASN A 27 13.62 18.20 4.22
N GLU A 28 14.30 18.96 3.36
CA GLU A 28 15.75 18.95 3.31
C GLU A 28 16.35 19.43 4.64
N GLY A 29 17.25 18.63 5.21
CA GLY A 29 17.90 18.93 6.49
C GLY A 29 17.16 18.42 7.73
N ASP A 30 15.99 17.81 7.59
CA ASP A 30 15.26 17.20 8.70
C ASP A 30 15.99 15.94 9.23
N ASP A 31 15.83 15.66 10.53
CA ASP A 31 16.19 14.37 11.11
C ASP A 31 15.13 13.33 10.71
N LEU A 32 15.53 12.42 9.81
CA LEU A 32 14.64 11.39 9.27
C LEU A 32 14.48 10.18 10.19
N SER A 33 15.22 10.10 11.31
CA SER A 33 15.23 8.92 12.17
C SER A 33 13.87 8.65 12.83
N GLU A 34 13.20 9.69 13.32
CA GLU A 34 11.87 9.59 13.92
C GLU A 34 10.80 9.21 12.87
N PRO A 35 10.63 9.95 11.75
CA PRO A 35 9.73 9.55 10.68
C PRO A 35 9.99 8.13 10.16
N LEU A 36 11.26 7.73 9.98
CA LEU A 36 11.60 6.39 9.51
C LEU A 36 11.20 5.30 10.52
N LYS A 37 11.34 5.58 11.82
CA LYS A 37 10.92 4.65 12.88
C LYS A 37 9.41 4.44 12.83
N GLU A 38 8.63 5.52 12.73
CA GLU A 38 7.16 5.44 12.64
C GLU A 38 6.71 4.72 11.36
N ILE A 39 7.40 4.96 10.24
CA ILE A 39 7.18 4.23 8.98
C ILE A 39 7.41 2.73 9.17
N LYS A 40 8.49 2.32 9.85
CA LYS A 40 8.79 0.91 10.12
C LYS A 40 7.74 0.26 11.01
N GLU A 41 7.33 0.93 12.09
CA GLU A 41 6.29 0.43 12.98
C GLU A 41 4.95 0.25 12.26
N THR A 42 4.57 1.22 11.43
CA THR A 42 3.34 1.15 10.61
C THR A 42 3.43 0.04 9.56
N HIS A 43 4.58 -0.12 8.91
CA HIS A 43 4.84 -1.25 8.00
C HIS A 43 4.70 -2.61 8.70
N ASP A 44 5.27 -2.75 9.90
CA ASP A 44 5.25 -4.01 10.64
C ASP A 44 3.81 -4.38 11.05
N GLN A 45 2.99 -3.38 11.40
CA GLN A 45 1.55 -3.57 11.65
C GLN A 45 0.83 -4.06 10.39
N ILE A 46 1.05 -3.41 9.23
CA ILE A 46 0.47 -3.84 7.94
C ILE A 46 0.83 -5.31 7.65
N VAL A 47 2.11 -5.67 7.78
CA VAL A 47 2.58 -7.04 7.52
C VAL A 47 2.04 -8.05 8.52
N LYS A 48 1.84 -7.65 9.79
CA LYS A 48 1.25 -8.51 10.80
C LYS A 48 -0.23 -8.75 10.53
N GLU A 49 -1.01 -7.69 10.34
CA GLU A 49 -2.45 -7.78 10.08
C GLU A 49 -2.77 -8.58 8.81
N ALA A 50 -1.91 -8.50 7.78
CA ALA A 50 -2.09 -9.26 6.54
C ALA A 50 -2.06 -10.79 6.74
N LYS A 51 -1.43 -11.27 7.83
CA LYS A 51 -1.38 -12.69 8.19
C LYS A 51 -2.63 -13.15 8.94
N GLU A 52 -3.41 -12.21 9.48
CA GLU A 52 -4.60 -12.47 10.31
C GLU A 52 -5.91 -12.26 9.52
N LEU A 53 -5.82 -12.12 8.20
CA LEU A 53 -6.97 -11.90 7.32
C LEU A 53 -7.93 -13.11 7.30
N PRO A 54 -9.26 -12.85 7.19
CA PRO A 54 -10.25 -13.91 7.10
C PRO A 54 -10.07 -14.75 5.83
N SER A 55 -10.51 -16.02 5.90
CA SER A 55 -10.56 -16.93 4.75
C SER A 55 -11.81 -16.74 3.89
N ASP A 56 -12.89 -16.28 4.52
CA ASP A 56 -14.19 -16.16 3.88
C ASP A 56 -14.29 -14.86 3.08
N ILE A 57 -14.94 -14.92 1.92
CA ILE A 57 -15.07 -13.79 1.00
C ILE A 57 -16.56 -13.44 0.79
N PRO A 58 -16.89 -12.19 0.41
CA PRO A 58 -18.27 -11.80 0.11
C PRO A 58 -18.83 -12.57 -1.09
N ASP A 59 -20.14 -12.83 -1.11
CA ASP A 59 -20.81 -13.52 -2.20
C ASP A 59 -20.69 -12.71 -3.50
N VAL A 60 -20.12 -13.31 -4.54
CA VAL A 60 -19.88 -12.67 -5.84
C VAL A 60 -21.16 -12.32 -6.60
N TYR A 61 -22.31 -12.91 -6.20
CA TYR A 61 -23.61 -12.64 -6.80
C TYR A 61 -24.40 -11.53 -6.08
N ASP A 62 -23.93 -11.05 -4.93
CA ASP A 62 -24.51 -9.91 -4.23
C ASP A 62 -23.92 -8.60 -4.77
N GLU A 63 -24.57 -8.03 -5.78
CA GLU A 63 -24.10 -6.82 -6.47
C GLU A 63 -23.86 -5.64 -5.51
N GLY A 64 -24.69 -5.49 -4.47
CA GLY A 64 -24.55 -4.42 -3.48
C GLY A 64 -23.27 -4.60 -2.66
N ALA A 65 -23.09 -5.80 -2.10
CA ALA A 65 -21.88 -6.16 -1.36
C ALA A 65 -20.61 -6.04 -2.20
N GLN A 66 -20.67 -6.39 -3.50
CA GLN A 66 -19.52 -6.27 -4.40
C GLN A 66 -19.18 -4.81 -4.72
N LEU A 67 -20.18 -3.93 -4.82
CA LEU A 67 -19.96 -2.51 -5.03
C LEU A 67 -19.29 -1.83 -3.82
N ASP A 68 -19.77 -2.13 -2.61
CA ASP A 68 -19.19 -1.57 -1.38
C ASP A 68 -17.76 -2.07 -1.16
N LEU A 69 -17.52 -3.37 -1.39
CA LEU A 69 -16.20 -3.96 -1.38
C LEU A 69 -15.26 -3.29 -2.41
N LYS A 70 -15.75 -3.02 -3.62
CA LYS A 70 -15.01 -2.29 -4.67
C LYS A 70 -14.60 -0.90 -4.21
N ASN A 71 -15.52 -0.15 -3.63
CA ASN A 71 -15.26 1.21 -3.18
C ASN A 71 -14.18 1.21 -2.08
N ALA A 72 -14.28 0.31 -1.10
CA ALA A 72 -13.28 0.18 -0.04
C ALA A 72 -11.90 -0.28 -0.58
N ALA A 73 -11.87 -1.20 -1.56
CA ALA A 73 -10.63 -1.59 -2.24
C ALA A 73 -9.99 -0.40 -2.97
N GLY A 74 -10.81 0.48 -3.56
CA GLY A 74 -10.37 1.72 -4.19
C GLY A 74 -9.57 2.62 -3.25
N ASP A 75 -9.95 2.71 -1.97
CA ASP A 75 -9.22 3.52 -0.98
C ASP A 75 -7.79 3.00 -0.74
N VAL A 76 -7.59 1.68 -0.70
CA VAL A 76 -6.26 1.07 -0.58
C VAL A 76 -5.41 1.39 -1.81
N VAL A 77 -6.00 1.32 -3.00
CA VAL A 77 -5.32 1.69 -4.25
C VAL A 77 -4.96 3.18 -4.27
N ILE A 78 -5.86 4.06 -3.84
CA ILE A 78 -5.61 5.51 -3.75
C ILE A 78 -4.47 5.78 -2.75
N ALA A 79 -4.51 5.18 -1.57
CA ALA A 79 -3.46 5.32 -0.56
C ALA A 79 -2.10 4.82 -1.10
N SER A 80 -2.10 3.69 -1.80
CA SER A 80 -0.92 3.12 -2.46
C SER A 80 -0.32 4.06 -3.51
N ASN A 81 -1.16 4.67 -4.35
CA ASN A 81 -0.71 5.67 -5.32
C ASN A 81 -0.14 6.93 -4.64
N LYS A 82 -0.79 7.41 -3.57
CA LYS A 82 -0.29 8.56 -2.80
C LYS A 82 1.07 8.25 -2.17
N LEU A 83 1.24 7.06 -1.58
CA LEU A 83 2.52 6.62 -1.04
C LEU A 83 3.63 6.67 -2.09
N LEU A 84 3.36 6.15 -3.29
CA LEU A 84 4.32 6.14 -4.39
C LEU A 84 4.62 7.54 -4.93
N ALA A 85 3.60 8.40 -5.01
CA ALA A 85 3.78 9.80 -5.41
C ALA A 85 4.65 10.55 -4.40
N SER A 86 4.34 10.46 -3.11
CA SER A 86 5.11 11.09 -2.03
C SER A 86 6.55 10.59 -2.01
N ALA A 87 6.75 9.28 -2.17
CA ALA A 87 8.09 8.71 -2.26
C ALA A 87 8.86 9.27 -3.45
N ASN A 88 8.27 9.34 -4.64
CA ASN A 88 8.92 9.90 -5.83
C ASN A 88 9.26 11.39 -5.65
N GLU A 89 8.33 12.19 -5.16
CA GLU A 89 8.54 13.63 -4.93
C GLU A 89 9.65 13.91 -3.92
N LYS A 90 9.83 13.01 -2.94
CA LYS A 90 10.76 13.17 -1.83
C LYS A 90 11.99 12.27 -1.96
N ILE A 91 12.27 11.71 -3.14
CA ILE A 91 13.42 10.82 -3.39
C ILE A 91 14.72 11.44 -2.87
N ASP A 92 14.98 12.71 -3.19
CA ASP A 92 16.25 13.36 -2.85
C ASP A 92 16.47 13.54 -1.34
N ILE A 93 15.39 13.64 -0.58
CA ILE A 93 15.44 13.74 0.89
C ILE A 93 15.70 12.34 1.48
N TRP A 94 15.05 11.32 0.93
CA TRP A 94 15.06 9.97 1.50
C TRP A 94 16.13 9.02 0.93
N LYS A 95 16.91 9.43 -0.07
CA LYS A 95 17.93 8.57 -0.72
C LYS A 95 19.03 8.06 0.22
N SER A 96 19.30 8.76 1.33
CA SER A 96 20.22 8.28 2.37
C SER A 96 19.65 7.08 3.14
N GLU A 97 18.33 6.93 3.19
CA GLU A 97 17.62 5.88 3.90
C GLU A 97 17.20 4.74 2.96
N LYS A 98 18.18 4.01 2.43
CA LYS A 98 17.97 2.87 1.51
C LYS A 98 16.93 1.85 1.99
N SER A 99 16.73 1.73 3.31
CA SER A 99 15.71 0.86 3.90
C SER A 99 14.28 1.26 3.54
N LEU A 100 14.00 2.55 3.30
CA LEU A 100 12.69 3.05 2.93
C LEU A 100 12.18 2.45 1.62
N GLY A 101 13.05 2.32 0.61
CA GLY A 101 12.68 1.72 -0.68
C GLY A 101 12.17 0.28 -0.53
N LYS A 102 12.78 -0.50 0.38
CA LYS A 102 12.33 -1.87 0.71
C LYS A 102 10.98 -1.86 1.43
N ILE A 103 10.81 -0.95 2.38
CA ILE A 103 9.57 -0.79 3.14
C ILE A 103 8.41 -0.45 2.22
N ILE A 104 8.54 0.60 1.38
CA ILE A 104 7.50 1.01 0.44
C ILE A 104 7.11 -0.17 -0.48
N ASN A 105 8.10 -0.84 -1.07
CA ASN A 105 7.83 -1.97 -1.94
C ASN A 105 7.11 -3.12 -1.20
N LYS A 106 7.45 -3.36 0.07
CA LYS A 106 6.79 -4.40 0.87
C LYS A 106 5.38 -4.01 1.28
N VAL A 107 5.12 -2.74 1.60
CA VAL A 107 3.77 -2.22 1.87
C VAL A 107 2.88 -2.42 0.65
N ILE A 108 3.34 -1.98 -0.52
CA ILE A 108 2.56 -2.12 -1.77
C ILE A 108 2.30 -3.60 -2.10
N LEU A 109 3.32 -4.45 -1.98
CA LEU A 109 3.14 -5.89 -2.20
C LEU A 109 2.12 -6.48 -1.23
N THR A 110 2.17 -6.09 0.04
CA THR A 110 1.25 -6.60 1.07
C THR A 110 -0.18 -6.10 0.81
N ASN A 111 -0.35 -4.84 0.43
CA ASN A 111 -1.65 -4.30 0.03
C ASN A 111 -2.24 -5.06 -1.16
N ASN A 112 -1.41 -5.41 -2.15
CA ASN A 112 -1.85 -6.21 -3.28
C ASN A 112 -2.30 -7.60 -2.85
N ASP A 113 -1.53 -8.28 -1.98
CA ASP A 113 -1.91 -9.59 -1.43
C ASP A 113 -3.25 -9.53 -0.67
N VAL A 114 -3.52 -8.42 0.03
CA VAL A 114 -4.79 -8.18 0.74
C VAL A 114 -5.92 -7.94 -0.28
N LEU A 115 -5.67 -7.11 -1.29
CA LEU A 115 -6.64 -6.77 -2.35
C LEU A 115 -7.01 -7.98 -3.21
N ASP A 116 -6.12 -8.95 -3.40
CA ASP A 116 -6.41 -10.11 -4.24
C ASP A 116 -7.36 -11.11 -3.58
N LYS A 117 -7.36 -11.19 -2.23
CA LYS A 117 -8.09 -12.23 -1.48
C LYS A 117 -9.60 -12.25 -1.71
N PRO A 118 -10.33 -11.12 -1.58
CA PRO A 118 -11.79 -11.14 -1.77
C PRO A 118 -12.23 -11.01 -3.23
N TYR A 119 -11.29 -11.01 -4.19
CA TYR A 119 -11.55 -10.88 -5.63
C TYR A 119 -11.13 -12.14 -6.40
N PRO A 120 -11.88 -13.25 -6.27
CA PRO A 120 -11.68 -14.42 -7.11
C PRO A 120 -11.94 -14.09 -8.58
N ALA A 121 -11.50 -14.96 -9.50
CA ALA A 121 -11.70 -14.76 -10.94
C ALA A 121 -13.19 -14.65 -11.37
N SER A 122 -14.12 -15.12 -10.55
CA SER A 122 -15.57 -14.98 -10.76
C SER A 122 -16.12 -13.61 -10.37
N ASN A 123 -15.35 -12.78 -9.64
CA ASN A 123 -15.79 -11.46 -9.22
C ASN A 123 -15.71 -10.47 -10.40
N PRO A 124 -16.78 -9.71 -10.71
CA PRO A 124 -16.82 -8.80 -11.85
C PRO A 124 -15.79 -7.66 -11.77
N TYR A 125 -15.36 -7.29 -10.57
CA TYR A 125 -14.41 -6.19 -10.33
C TYR A 125 -12.96 -6.65 -10.20
N ALA A 126 -12.70 -7.97 -10.16
CA ALA A 126 -11.35 -8.51 -10.04
C ALA A 126 -10.37 -7.95 -11.10
N PRO A 127 -10.71 -7.88 -12.40
CA PRO A 127 -9.77 -7.37 -13.41
C PRO A 127 -9.35 -5.91 -13.18
N GLU A 128 -10.26 -5.08 -12.67
CA GLU A 128 -10.02 -3.66 -12.40
C GLU A 128 -9.08 -3.48 -11.22
N ILE A 129 -9.42 -4.09 -10.07
CA ILE A 129 -8.64 -3.99 -8.83
C ILE A 129 -7.25 -4.62 -9.00
N GLN A 130 -7.16 -5.82 -9.55
CA GLN A 130 -5.89 -6.51 -9.77
C GLN A 130 -5.02 -5.76 -10.79
N GLY A 131 -5.64 -5.16 -11.82
CA GLY A 131 -4.94 -4.31 -12.78
C GLY A 131 -4.31 -3.07 -12.13
N GLN A 132 -5.02 -2.43 -11.21
CA GLN A 132 -4.51 -1.28 -10.45
C GLN A 132 -3.43 -1.68 -9.44
N ALA A 133 -3.62 -2.76 -8.70
CA ALA A 133 -2.65 -3.33 -7.77
C ALA A 133 -1.31 -3.65 -8.48
N LYS A 134 -1.38 -4.29 -9.65
CA LYS A 134 -0.20 -4.60 -10.46
C LYS A 134 0.54 -3.36 -10.97
N LYS A 135 -0.19 -2.30 -11.33
CA LYS A 135 0.41 -0.99 -11.68
C LYS A 135 1.16 -0.41 -10.48
N CYS A 136 0.54 -0.41 -9.29
CA CYS A 136 1.19 0.05 -8.07
C CYS A 136 2.47 -0.76 -7.78
N GLN A 137 2.44 -2.09 -7.95
CA GLN A 137 3.63 -2.93 -7.76
C GLN A 137 4.77 -2.56 -8.70
N THR A 138 4.45 -2.30 -9.96
CA THR A 138 5.44 -1.92 -10.98
C THR A 138 6.12 -0.61 -10.61
N GLU A 139 5.32 0.39 -10.21
CA GLU A 139 5.84 1.68 -9.76
C GLU A 139 6.62 1.57 -8.44
N ALA A 140 6.19 0.73 -7.50
CA ALA A 140 6.91 0.48 -6.25
C ALA A 140 8.31 -0.10 -6.48
N VAL A 141 8.47 -0.99 -7.45
CA VAL A 141 9.78 -1.51 -7.86
C VAL A 141 10.66 -0.41 -8.43
N LYS A 142 10.10 0.54 -9.20
CA LYS A 142 10.87 1.69 -9.71
C LYS A 142 11.30 2.63 -8.58
N VAL A 143 10.38 3.01 -7.69
CA VAL A 143 10.68 3.84 -6.51
C VAL A 143 11.76 3.20 -5.65
N LYS A 144 11.63 1.90 -5.36
CA LYS A 144 12.64 1.15 -4.62
C LYS A 144 14.01 1.27 -5.28
N LYS A 145 14.10 1.05 -6.59
CA LYS A 145 15.36 1.15 -7.32
C LYS A 145 15.95 2.55 -7.21
N LEU A 146 15.14 3.60 -7.39
CA LEU A 146 15.60 5.00 -7.31
C LEU A 146 16.16 5.36 -5.93
N ILE A 147 15.52 4.90 -4.85
CA ILE A 147 16.00 5.11 -3.48
C ILE A 147 17.26 4.28 -3.20
N GLU A 148 17.35 3.05 -3.73
CA GLU A 148 18.49 2.16 -3.49
C GLU A 148 19.72 2.47 -4.37
N SER A 149 19.56 3.13 -5.51
CA SER A 149 20.58 3.27 -6.56
C SER A 149 21.63 4.38 -6.33
N THR A 150 22.04 4.63 -5.10
CA THR A 150 23.18 5.51 -4.80
C THR A 150 24.38 4.68 -4.38
N ASP A 151 25.18 4.24 -5.36
CA ASP A 151 26.61 3.87 -5.27
C ASP A 151 27.21 3.60 -6.68
N GLU A 152 26.83 4.35 -7.72
CA GLU A 152 27.54 4.34 -9.02
C GLU A 152 27.61 5.77 -9.60
N GLU A 153 28.41 6.63 -8.98
CA GLU A 153 29.20 7.69 -9.65
C GLU A 153 30.33 8.18 -8.75
#